data_AF-A0A072TZM3-F1
#
_entry.id   AF-A0A072TZM3-F1
#
_cell.length_a   1.000
_cell.length_b   1.000
_cell.length_c   1.000
_cell.angle_alpha   90.00
_cell.angle_beta   90.00
_cell.angle_gamma   90.00
#
_symmetry.space_group_name_H-M   'P 1'
#
loop_
_entity.id
_entity.type
_entity.pdbx_description
1 polymer ?
#
loop_
_entity_poly.entity_id
_entity_poly.type
_entity_poly.pdbx_seq_one_letter_code
_entity_poly.pdbx_strand_id
1 'polypeptide(L)'
;MADATDKKKVSTPSHIHDDIALSILSKLPLKSLTRFTCAKKPWSLLFQNPHFMNLFRTNFISKHNEEEDNKNLLLDYDTLCTFSGESFENRVRLELPPPLHFQREGCPFVRCWCSASVNGILCLSQGFIDPMTIVLWNPANGEFKIVPCSHRPYKNIEFNTQPYSFGYDRVRDDYKIIRMVNFHIFFEGAWVFLPEKNSPFWEMDLDFDDDDDFWKGVPINMYDPDYWEIYSLRSNSWRKLDGGDIPMPDSWEERCQVNLNEFCYWLNLDNDMGSFDFINEIFFVTNLPSFDFSKETSLEGVSSIYDFNRRKLEKKLVVLNGSVAFICTVLMTSFSHIWVLGEHGVKESWTKLFVVGPLPDITRPIAVGIKSVLFYIKEDTELACFDLSTQRIEEIWVNEEPQRLQIITYKKNLLSFGVMNN
;
A
#
# COMPACT_ATOMS: atom_id res chain seq x y z
N MET A 1 -55.78 28.01 -50.35
CA MET A 1 -54.70 28.75 -49.68
C MET A 1 -54.35 28.01 -48.40
N ALA A 2 -53.06 27.77 -48.21
CA ALA A 2 -52.38 27.25 -47.02
C ALA A 2 -52.71 25.80 -46.59
N ASP A 3 -51.86 24.91 -47.12
CA ASP A 3 -51.58 23.54 -46.70
C ASP A 3 -50.89 23.56 -45.31
N ALA A 4 -51.51 22.91 -44.32
CA ALA A 4 -50.94 22.76 -42.98
C ALA A 4 -50.29 21.37 -42.89
N THR A 5 -49.02 21.29 -43.26
CA THR A 5 -48.20 20.09 -43.09
C THR A 5 -47.98 19.82 -41.61
N ASP A 6 -48.65 18.78 -41.12
CA ASP A 6 -48.46 18.17 -39.82
C ASP A 6 -47.10 17.44 -39.81
N LYS A 7 -46.05 18.12 -39.34
CA LYS A 7 -44.71 17.53 -39.19
C LYS A 7 -44.73 16.56 -37.99
N LYS A 8 -45.04 15.29 -38.25
CA LYS A 8 -44.71 14.18 -37.34
C LYS A 8 -43.23 14.25 -36.97
N LYS A 9 -42.96 14.58 -35.71
CA LYS A 9 -41.64 14.46 -35.10
C LYS A 9 -41.35 12.97 -34.95
N VAL A 10 -40.71 12.37 -35.96
CA VAL A 10 -40.13 11.03 -35.83
C VAL A 10 -38.91 11.16 -34.93
N SER A 11 -39.11 11.11 -33.62
CA SER A 11 -38.02 10.80 -32.69
C SER A 11 -37.90 9.28 -32.64
N THR A 12 -37.10 8.70 -33.52
CA THR A 12 -36.52 7.40 -33.22
C THR A 12 -35.62 7.61 -32.00
N PRO A 13 -35.92 7.05 -30.82
CA PRO A 13 -34.91 7.03 -29.77
C PRO A 13 -33.78 6.17 -30.34
N SER A 14 -32.59 6.74 -30.45
CA SER A 14 -31.37 5.96 -30.60
C SER A 14 -31.17 5.17 -29.30
N HIS A 15 -32.02 4.17 -29.08
CA HIS A 15 -32.02 3.36 -27.88
C HIS A 15 -30.98 2.27 -28.09
N ILE A 16 -29.85 2.43 -27.43
CA ILE A 16 -28.85 1.36 -27.33
C ILE A 16 -29.52 0.22 -26.55
N HIS A 17 -29.34 -1.03 -27.01
CA HIS A 17 -29.86 -2.19 -26.29
C HIS A 17 -29.15 -2.32 -24.94
N ASP A 18 -29.87 -2.70 -23.89
CA ASP A 18 -29.32 -2.72 -22.53
C ASP A 18 -28.07 -3.60 -22.42
N ASP A 19 -28.02 -4.73 -23.12
CA ASP A 19 -26.85 -5.62 -23.13
C ASP A 19 -25.60 -4.94 -23.73
N ILE A 20 -25.78 -4.15 -24.78
CA ILE A 20 -24.70 -3.37 -25.41
C ILE A 20 -24.24 -2.28 -24.43
N ALA A 21 -25.19 -1.59 -23.78
CA ALA A 21 -24.87 -0.60 -22.77
C ALA A 21 -24.08 -1.22 -21.60
N LEU A 22 -24.55 -2.34 -21.02
CA LEU A 22 -23.85 -3.05 -19.94
C LEU A 22 -22.45 -3.49 -20.37
N SER A 23 -22.30 -4.00 -21.60
CA SER A 23 -20.98 -4.37 -22.15
C SER A 23 -20.03 -3.17 -22.24
N ILE A 24 -20.50 -2.03 -22.75
CA ILE A 24 -19.70 -0.79 -22.82
C ILE A 24 -19.30 -0.33 -21.42
N LEU A 25 -20.27 -0.27 -20.51
CA LEU A 25 -20.05 0.19 -19.13
C LEU A 25 -19.09 -0.71 -18.38
N SER A 26 -19.19 -2.02 -18.57
CA SER A 26 -18.32 -2.99 -17.89
C SER A 26 -16.83 -2.83 -18.26
N LYS A 27 -16.50 -2.09 -19.32
CA LYS A 27 -15.12 -1.80 -19.74
C LYS A 27 -14.59 -0.48 -19.18
N LEU A 28 -15.42 0.36 -18.60
CA LEU A 28 -15.01 1.66 -18.08
C LEU A 28 -14.25 1.50 -16.75
N PRO A 29 -13.34 2.44 -16.41
CA PRO A 29 -12.73 2.47 -15.07
C PRO A 29 -13.79 2.60 -13.98
N LEU A 30 -13.54 2.00 -12.81
CA LEU A 30 -14.47 2.05 -11.68
C LEU A 30 -14.81 3.50 -11.30
N LYS A 31 -13.81 4.38 -11.28
CA LYS A 31 -13.97 5.83 -11.03
C LYS A 31 -14.92 6.53 -12.01
N SER A 32 -14.99 6.07 -13.26
CA SER A 32 -15.96 6.61 -14.22
C SER A 32 -17.35 6.06 -13.93
N LEU A 33 -17.46 4.77 -13.59
CA LEU A 33 -18.74 4.14 -13.26
C LEU A 33 -19.39 4.74 -12.01
N THR A 34 -18.61 5.02 -10.95
CA THR A 34 -19.12 5.68 -9.75
C THR A 34 -19.68 7.08 -10.04
N ARG A 35 -19.20 7.78 -11.06
CA ARG A 35 -19.80 9.06 -11.49
C ARG A 35 -21.10 8.85 -12.25
N PHE A 36 -21.21 7.77 -13.03
CA PHE A 36 -22.43 7.47 -13.77
C PHE A 36 -23.58 7.00 -12.87
N THR A 37 -23.29 6.33 -11.75
CA THR A 37 -24.32 5.95 -10.76
C THR A 37 -25.04 7.19 -10.21
N CYS A 38 -24.37 8.34 -10.13
CA CYS A 38 -24.97 9.62 -9.73
C CYS A 38 -25.85 10.27 -10.80
N ALA A 39 -25.71 9.88 -12.08
CA ALA A 39 -26.35 10.58 -13.19
C ALA A 39 -27.82 10.16 -13.43
N LYS A 40 -28.15 8.87 -13.24
CA LYS A 40 -29.50 8.34 -13.45
C LYS A 40 -29.83 7.15 -12.53
N LYS A 41 -31.09 7.05 -12.11
CA LYS A 41 -31.59 5.96 -11.23
C LYS A 41 -31.32 4.53 -11.74
N PRO A 42 -31.44 4.19 -13.03
CA PRO A 42 -31.11 2.82 -13.47
C PRO A 42 -29.63 2.48 -13.28
N TRP A 43 -28.76 3.49 -13.31
CA TRP A 43 -27.32 3.33 -13.24
C TRP A 43 -26.84 3.23 -11.80
N SER A 44 -27.58 3.79 -10.83
CA SER A 44 -27.28 3.57 -9.41
C SER A 44 -27.48 2.12 -8.95
N LEU A 45 -28.25 1.32 -9.70
CA LEU A 45 -28.47 -0.10 -9.43
C LEU A 45 -27.53 -1.01 -10.22
N LEU A 46 -26.59 -0.44 -10.98
CA LEU A 46 -25.72 -1.19 -11.89
C LEU A 46 -24.88 -2.25 -11.17
N PHE A 47 -24.29 -1.89 -10.02
CA PHE A 47 -23.51 -2.82 -9.18
C PHE A 47 -24.37 -3.85 -8.42
N GLN A 48 -25.69 -3.68 -8.38
CA GLN A 48 -26.62 -4.66 -7.82
C GLN A 48 -27.02 -5.73 -8.85
N ASN A 49 -26.76 -5.48 -10.15
CA ASN A 49 -27.03 -6.45 -11.21
C ASN A 49 -25.90 -7.51 -11.27
N PRO A 50 -26.19 -8.80 -10.99
CA PRO A 50 -25.16 -9.85 -10.99
C PRO A 50 -24.50 -10.07 -12.35
N HIS A 51 -25.25 -9.91 -13.44
CA HIS A 51 -24.72 -10.06 -14.80
C HIS A 51 -23.71 -8.97 -15.12
N PHE A 52 -24.05 -7.72 -14.80
CA PHE A 52 -23.12 -6.60 -14.95
C PHE A 52 -21.88 -6.79 -14.08
N MET A 53 -22.05 -7.19 -12.81
CA MET A 53 -20.92 -7.42 -11.91
C MET A 53 -19.97 -8.50 -12.43
N ASN A 54 -20.51 -9.57 -13.01
CA ASN A 54 -19.68 -10.61 -13.62
C ASN A 54 -18.89 -10.05 -14.83
N LEU A 55 -19.57 -9.39 -15.77
CA LEU A 55 -18.92 -8.75 -16.92
C LEU A 55 -17.84 -7.75 -16.48
N PHE A 56 -18.15 -6.91 -15.49
CA PHE A 56 -17.22 -5.93 -14.96
C PHE A 56 -16.01 -6.59 -14.32
N ARG A 57 -16.19 -7.62 -13.49
CA ARG A 57 -15.08 -8.38 -12.88
C ARG A 57 -14.18 -9.03 -13.92
N THR A 58 -14.76 -9.69 -14.93
CA THR A 58 -14.01 -10.30 -16.03
C THR A 58 -13.21 -9.25 -16.80
N ASN A 59 -13.82 -8.11 -17.15
CA ASN A 59 -13.12 -7.02 -17.83
C ASN A 59 -12.08 -6.33 -16.94
N PHE A 60 -12.34 -6.26 -15.63
CA PHE A 60 -11.45 -5.67 -14.65
C PHE A 60 -10.18 -6.50 -14.47
N ILE A 61 -10.25 -7.83 -14.55
CA ILE A 61 -9.04 -8.67 -14.47
C ILE A 61 -8.38 -8.85 -15.85
N SER A 62 -9.18 -9.01 -16.92
CA SER A 62 -8.67 -9.25 -18.28
C SER A 62 -8.03 -8.04 -18.95
N LYS A 63 -8.16 -6.85 -18.36
CA LYS A 63 -7.28 -5.70 -18.62
C LYS A 63 -5.87 -6.00 -18.10
N HIS A 64 -5.26 -7.07 -18.61
CA HIS A 64 -3.83 -7.21 -18.55
C HIS A 64 -3.28 -6.08 -19.43
N ASN A 65 -2.58 -5.12 -18.83
CA ASN A 65 -1.70 -4.30 -19.62
C ASN A 65 -0.70 -5.26 -20.26
N GLU A 66 -0.80 -5.43 -21.57
CA GLU A 66 0.21 -6.00 -22.47
C GLU A 66 1.49 -5.12 -22.50
N GLU A 67 1.81 -4.43 -21.41
CA GLU A 67 3.10 -3.77 -21.27
C GLU A 67 4.10 -4.85 -20.87
N GLU A 68 4.72 -5.49 -21.88
CA GLU A 68 5.71 -6.59 -21.80
C GLU A 68 6.89 -6.32 -20.85
N ASP A 69 7.05 -5.11 -20.33
CA ASP A 69 8.22 -4.66 -19.56
C ASP A 69 8.02 -4.58 -18.03
N ASN A 70 6.81 -4.76 -17.50
CA ASN A 70 6.60 -4.75 -16.05
C ASN A 70 7.15 -6.05 -15.43
N LYS A 71 7.90 -5.94 -14.33
CA LYS A 71 8.49 -7.07 -13.60
C LYS A 71 8.09 -7.04 -12.12
N ASN A 72 7.88 -8.20 -11.52
CA ASN A 72 7.76 -8.29 -10.06
C ASN A 72 9.18 -8.38 -9.48
N LEU A 73 9.47 -7.55 -8.49
CA LEU A 73 10.68 -7.65 -7.68
C LEU A 73 10.34 -8.28 -6.34
N LEU A 74 11.21 -9.17 -5.87
CA LEU A 74 11.24 -9.65 -4.50
C LEU A 74 12.38 -8.96 -3.78
N LEU A 75 12.08 -8.29 -2.69
CA LEU A 75 13.08 -7.83 -1.74
C LEU A 75 13.03 -8.74 -0.53
N ASP A 76 14.18 -9.33 -0.23
CA ASP A 76 14.37 -10.26 0.87
C ASP A 76 15.65 -9.89 1.62
N TYR A 77 15.55 -9.52 2.89
CA TYR A 77 16.63 -9.01 3.74
C TYR A 77 17.56 -7.97 3.09
N ASP A 78 18.56 -8.39 2.30
CA ASP A 78 19.57 -7.57 1.62
C ASP A 78 19.64 -7.85 0.10
N THR A 79 18.73 -8.67 -0.40
CA THR A 79 18.76 -9.23 -1.75
C THR A 79 17.51 -8.85 -2.49
N LEU A 80 17.70 -8.17 -3.63
CA LEU A 80 16.61 -7.80 -4.53
C LEU A 80 16.68 -8.68 -5.77
N CYS A 81 15.62 -9.43 -6.05
CA CYS A 81 15.52 -10.31 -7.21
C CYS A 81 14.38 -9.88 -8.13
N THR A 82 14.60 -9.96 -9.44
CA THR A 82 13.50 -9.92 -10.42
C THR A 82 12.96 -11.32 -10.64
N PHE A 83 11.63 -11.44 -10.76
CA PHE A 83 10.99 -12.66 -11.23
C PHE A 83 10.54 -12.53 -12.68
N SER A 84 10.66 -13.63 -13.42
CA SER A 84 10.05 -13.81 -14.74
C SER A 84 9.65 -15.27 -14.96
N GLY A 85 8.85 -15.52 -16.00
CA GLY A 85 8.24 -16.82 -16.27
C GLY A 85 6.88 -16.99 -15.59
N GLU A 86 6.10 -17.99 -16.04
CA GLU A 86 4.75 -18.25 -15.53
C GLU A 86 4.78 -18.78 -14.08
N SER A 87 5.78 -19.58 -13.74
CA SER A 87 6.00 -20.22 -12.44
C SER A 87 7.03 -19.51 -11.54
N PHE A 88 7.43 -18.28 -11.86
CA PHE A 88 8.44 -17.50 -11.10
C PHE A 88 9.82 -18.18 -10.95
N GLU A 89 10.13 -19.15 -11.82
CA GLU A 89 11.38 -19.92 -11.81
C GLU A 89 12.63 -19.07 -12.13
N ASN A 90 12.48 -18.08 -13.02
CA ASN A 90 13.61 -17.27 -13.47
C ASN A 90 13.84 -16.10 -12.51
N ARG A 91 14.82 -16.30 -11.61
CA ARG A 91 15.27 -15.30 -10.64
C ARG A 91 16.59 -14.68 -11.09
N VAL A 92 16.58 -13.36 -11.25
CA VAL A 92 17.82 -12.60 -11.51
C VAL A 92 18.04 -11.63 -10.37
N ARG A 93 19.13 -11.82 -9.62
CA ARG A 93 19.56 -10.92 -8.56
C ARG A 93 19.99 -9.59 -9.16
N LEU A 94 19.52 -8.50 -8.56
CA LEU A 94 19.95 -7.15 -8.84
C LEU A 94 21.02 -6.73 -7.83
N GLU A 95 22.07 -6.09 -8.31
CA GLU A 95 23.09 -5.50 -7.45
C GLU A 95 22.54 -4.21 -6.84
N LEU A 96 22.47 -4.17 -5.51
CA LEU A 96 22.06 -2.97 -4.78
C LEU A 96 23.08 -1.84 -4.98
N PRO A 97 22.64 -0.57 -4.93
CA PRO A 97 23.55 0.55 -5.07
C PRO A 97 24.58 0.59 -3.92
N PRO A 98 25.83 1.02 -4.17
CA PRO A 98 26.92 0.97 -3.20
C PRO A 98 26.63 1.53 -1.79
N PRO A 99 25.85 2.61 -1.62
CA PRO A 99 25.52 3.13 -0.29
C PRO A 99 24.67 2.19 0.58
N LEU A 100 24.10 1.12 0.03
CA LEU A 100 23.30 0.11 0.75
C LEU A 100 24.11 -1.16 1.08
N HIS A 101 25.44 -1.07 1.15
CA HIS A 101 26.32 -2.16 1.59
C HIS A 101 26.85 -1.97 3.02
N PHE A 102 26.17 -1.18 3.86
CA PHE A 102 26.65 -0.88 5.21
C PHE A 102 26.44 -2.08 6.15
N GLN A 103 27.44 -2.95 6.23
CA GLN A 103 27.56 -4.00 7.26
C GLN A 103 28.18 -3.44 8.55
N ARG A 104 27.58 -2.42 9.17
CA ARG A 104 27.89 -2.13 10.58
C ARG A 104 27.02 -3.01 11.46
N GLU A 105 27.65 -3.63 12.44
CA GLU A 105 27.02 -4.50 13.45
C GLU A 105 25.75 -3.84 13.99
N GLY A 106 24.59 -4.36 13.60
CA GLY A 106 23.31 -3.86 14.10
C GLY A 106 22.12 -4.02 13.15
N CYS A 107 22.29 -3.90 11.82
CA CYS A 107 21.13 -3.97 10.91
C CYS A 107 21.45 -4.22 9.42
N PRO A 108 21.35 -5.46 8.92
CA PRO A 108 21.62 -5.75 7.52
C PRO A 108 20.44 -5.42 6.57
N PHE A 109 19.23 -5.16 7.09
CA PHE A 109 18.04 -5.15 6.25
C PHE A 109 17.91 -3.90 5.36
N VAL A 110 17.50 -4.14 4.12
CA VAL A 110 17.06 -3.14 3.15
C VAL A 110 15.55 -3.16 3.11
N ARG A 111 14.93 -1.97 3.13
CA ARG A 111 13.49 -1.80 2.96
C ARG A 111 13.20 -0.99 1.71
N CYS A 112 12.09 -1.30 1.04
CA CYS A 112 11.53 -0.48 -0.03
C CYS A 112 10.31 0.29 0.47
N TRP A 113 10.24 1.57 0.12
CA TRP A 113 9.19 2.50 0.54
C TRP A 113 8.15 2.75 -0.56
N CYS A 114 8.01 1.80 -1.48
CA CYS A 114 7.01 1.83 -2.52
C CYS A 114 6.55 0.43 -2.91
N SER A 115 5.24 0.25 -3.07
CA SER A 115 4.63 -0.99 -3.58
C SER A 115 4.83 -1.17 -5.09
N ALA A 116 5.08 -0.06 -5.78
CA ALA A 116 5.40 -0.01 -7.19
C ALA A 116 6.44 1.08 -7.46
N SER A 117 7.31 0.87 -8.44
CA SER A 117 8.32 1.86 -8.83
C SER A 117 7.65 3.13 -9.36
N VAL A 118 8.14 4.29 -8.92
CA VAL A 118 7.63 5.59 -9.38
C VAL A 118 8.49 6.05 -10.54
N ASN A 119 7.95 6.01 -11.77
CA ASN A 119 8.69 6.29 -13.00
C ASN A 119 10.01 5.48 -13.09
N GLY A 120 9.98 4.21 -12.68
CA GLY A 120 11.15 3.31 -12.67
C GLY A 120 12.16 3.55 -11.56
N ILE A 121 11.85 4.42 -10.60
CA ILE A 121 12.68 4.71 -9.43
C ILE A 121 12.12 3.98 -8.21
N LEU A 122 13.02 3.39 -7.42
CA LEU A 122 12.76 2.77 -6.13
C LEU A 122 13.31 3.66 -5.02
N CYS A 123 12.58 3.78 -3.92
CA CYS A 123 13.06 4.40 -2.70
C CYS A 123 13.44 3.31 -1.71
N LEU A 124 14.74 3.11 -1.52
CA LEU A 124 15.30 2.10 -0.64
C LEU A 124 15.92 2.74 0.60
N SER A 125 16.01 1.96 1.66
CA SER A 125 16.74 2.40 2.86
C SER A 125 17.37 1.24 3.61
N GLN A 126 18.49 1.50 4.27
CA GLN A 126 19.16 0.54 5.17
C GLN A 126 19.53 1.24 6.49
N GLY A 127 19.32 0.53 7.61
CA GLY A 127 19.57 1.03 8.97
C GLY A 127 18.34 0.93 9.90
N PHE A 128 18.53 1.27 11.17
CA PHE A 128 17.46 1.33 12.17
C PHE A 128 17.05 2.77 12.50
N ILE A 129 17.98 3.51 13.12
CA ILE A 129 17.76 4.84 13.70
C ILE A 129 18.80 5.78 13.09
N ASP A 130 20.02 5.89 13.63
CA ASP A 130 21.10 6.71 13.07
C ASP A 130 22.41 5.90 12.99
N PRO A 131 23.08 5.80 11.82
CA PRO A 131 22.70 6.34 10.52
C PRO A 131 21.78 5.41 9.71
N MET A 132 20.56 5.84 9.44
CA MET A 132 19.74 5.38 8.31
C MET A 132 20.23 6.03 7.02
N THR A 133 20.46 5.23 5.98
CA THR A 133 20.73 5.72 4.63
C THR A 133 19.48 5.53 3.77
N ILE A 134 19.01 6.59 3.13
CA ILE A 134 17.88 6.55 2.19
C ILE A 134 18.43 6.83 0.79
N VAL A 135 18.09 5.97 -0.17
CA VAL A 135 18.58 6.02 -1.55
C VAL A 135 17.41 5.96 -2.52
N LEU A 136 17.34 6.94 -3.42
CA LEU A 136 16.54 6.84 -4.62
C LEU A 136 17.38 6.16 -5.70
N TRP A 137 16.90 5.07 -6.27
CA TRP A 137 17.68 4.26 -7.19
C TRP A 137 16.87 3.86 -8.41
N ASN A 138 17.47 3.98 -9.60
CA ASN A 138 16.93 3.44 -10.83
C ASN A 138 17.73 2.17 -11.21
N PRO A 139 17.13 0.97 -11.05
CA PRO A 139 17.77 -0.28 -11.43
C PRO A 139 18.13 -0.41 -12.92
N ALA A 140 17.46 0.32 -13.82
CA ALA A 140 17.61 0.14 -15.26
C ALA A 140 18.89 0.76 -15.81
N ASN A 141 19.37 1.85 -15.20
CA ASN A 141 20.59 2.56 -15.60
C ASN A 141 21.64 2.60 -14.49
N GLY A 142 21.33 2.10 -13.29
CA GLY A 142 22.22 2.08 -12.13
C GLY A 142 22.40 3.43 -11.44
N GLU A 143 21.71 4.48 -11.89
CA GLU A 143 21.79 5.80 -11.26
C GLU A 143 21.13 5.77 -9.88
N PHE A 144 21.75 6.46 -8.92
CA PHE A 144 21.17 6.65 -7.60
C PHE A 144 21.43 8.04 -7.05
N LYS A 145 20.60 8.46 -6.11
CA LYS A 145 20.76 9.68 -5.30
C LYS A 145 20.57 9.35 -3.83
N ILE A 146 21.50 9.82 -3.01
CA ILE A 146 21.42 9.71 -1.55
C ILE A 146 20.58 10.89 -1.05
N VAL A 147 19.57 10.59 -0.26
CA VAL A 147 18.74 11.62 0.37
C VAL A 147 19.49 12.15 1.60
N PRO A 148 19.70 13.47 1.72
CA PRO A 148 20.40 14.05 2.86
C PRO A 148 19.58 13.89 4.14
N CYS A 149 20.23 13.96 5.30
CA CYS A 149 19.52 14.04 6.58
C CYS A 149 18.77 15.38 6.68
N SER A 150 17.60 15.38 7.33
CA SER A 150 16.91 16.64 7.65
C SER A 150 17.69 17.45 8.70
N HIS A 151 17.37 18.74 8.78
CA HIS A 151 17.96 19.66 9.72
C HIS A 151 17.58 19.28 11.15
N ARG A 152 18.57 18.93 11.99
CA ARG A 152 18.35 18.52 13.38
C ARG A 152 17.87 19.74 14.20
N PRO A 153 16.63 19.80 14.69
CA PRO A 153 16.19 20.92 15.52
C PRO A 153 16.92 20.96 16.87
N TYR A 154 17.46 19.82 17.32
CA TYR A 154 18.19 19.69 18.59
C TYR A 154 19.49 18.92 18.40
N LYS A 155 20.57 19.34 19.07
CA LYS A 155 21.91 18.73 18.95
C LYS A 155 22.01 17.33 19.56
N ASN A 156 21.14 16.99 20.51
CA ASN A 156 21.22 15.77 21.33
C ASN A 156 20.04 14.81 21.10
N ILE A 157 19.25 15.02 20.04
CA ILE A 157 18.14 14.12 19.71
C ILE A 157 18.44 13.49 18.36
N GLU A 158 18.44 12.16 18.32
CA GLU A 158 18.65 11.39 17.09
C GLU A 158 17.46 11.61 16.16
N PHE A 159 17.75 12.20 14.99
CA PHE A 159 16.74 12.67 14.04
C PHE A 159 16.91 11.92 12.73
N ASN A 160 16.52 10.66 12.70
CA ASN A 160 16.61 9.89 11.49
C ASN A 160 15.47 8.87 11.40
N THR A 161 14.27 9.40 11.16
CA THR A 161 13.09 8.58 10.95
C THR A 161 13.08 7.97 9.56
N GLN A 162 12.60 6.74 9.53
CA GLN A 162 12.33 6.01 8.31
C GLN A 162 11.36 6.78 7.40
N PRO A 163 11.54 6.73 6.07
CA PRO A 163 10.53 7.24 5.14
C PRO A 163 9.15 6.68 5.47
N TYR A 164 8.12 7.46 5.17
CA TYR A 164 6.77 6.97 5.24
C TYR A 164 6.25 6.61 3.86
N SER A 165 6.51 7.42 2.83
CA SER A 165 6.18 7.06 1.44
C SER A 165 6.99 7.85 0.44
N PHE A 166 7.09 7.33 -0.79
CA PHE A 166 7.78 7.93 -1.92
C PHE A 166 6.83 8.15 -3.10
N GLY A 167 6.87 9.34 -3.71
CA GLY A 167 6.00 9.67 -4.83
C GLY A 167 6.57 10.72 -5.76
N TYR A 168 5.76 11.12 -6.74
CA TYR A 168 6.15 12.04 -7.79
C TYR A 168 5.11 13.12 -7.99
N ASP A 169 5.55 14.37 -7.95
CA ASP A 169 4.78 15.55 -8.33
C ASP A 169 5.05 15.84 -9.80
N ARG A 170 4.14 15.40 -10.67
CA ARG A 170 4.27 15.62 -12.12
C ARG A 170 4.13 17.08 -12.54
N VAL A 171 3.52 17.94 -11.72
CA VAL A 171 3.33 19.37 -12.07
C VAL A 171 4.65 20.10 -11.88
N ARG A 172 5.35 19.76 -10.81
CA ARG A 172 6.66 20.32 -10.49
C ARG A 172 7.80 19.43 -10.92
N ASP A 173 7.60 18.38 -11.72
CA ASP A 173 8.62 17.38 -12.09
C ASP A 173 9.61 17.13 -10.94
N ASP A 174 9.08 16.60 -9.84
CA ASP A 174 9.83 16.46 -8.60
C ASP A 174 9.47 15.16 -7.88
N TYR A 175 10.50 14.46 -7.42
CA TYR A 175 10.34 13.30 -6.57
C TYR A 175 10.32 13.74 -5.12
N LYS A 176 9.37 13.21 -4.37
CA LYS A 176 9.15 13.61 -2.98
C LYS A 176 9.08 12.39 -2.08
N ILE A 177 9.55 12.57 -0.85
CA ILE A 177 9.45 11.59 0.22
C ILE A 177 8.76 12.26 1.39
N ILE A 178 7.70 11.64 1.90
CA ILE A 178 7.10 12.07 3.17
C ILE A 178 7.59 11.17 4.29
N ARG A 179 7.71 11.73 5.49
CA ARG A 179 7.94 10.97 6.71
C ARG A 179 7.32 11.66 7.91
N MET A 180 6.97 10.85 8.90
CA MET A 180 6.62 11.33 10.22
C MET A 180 7.89 11.46 11.05
N VAL A 181 8.02 12.55 11.79
CA VAL A 181 9.15 12.78 12.69
C VAL A 181 8.84 12.14 14.04
N ASN A 182 9.79 11.37 14.55
CA ASN A 182 9.74 10.71 15.84
C ASN A 182 11.06 10.97 16.57
N PHE A 183 10.97 11.25 17.86
CA PHE A 183 12.11 11.50 18.72
C PHE A 183 12.32 10.27 19.60
N HIS A 184 13.30 9.44 19.23
CA HIS A 184 13.76 8.36 20.08
C HIS A 184 14.76 8.95 21.09
N ILE A 185 14.42 8.94 22.38
CA ILE A 185 15.36 9.32 23.43
C ILE A 185 15.83 8.05 24.12
N PHE A 186 17.13 7.75 23.98
CA PHE A 186 17.80 6.74 24.78
C PHE A 186 18.23 7.37 26.10
N PHE A 187 17.70 6.90 27.22
CA PHE A 187 18.13 7.30 28.55
C PHE A 187 19.09 6.27 29.14
N GLU A 188 20.27 6.70 29.58
CA GLU A 188 21.09 5.97 30.54
C GLU A 188 20.95 6.65 31.91
N GLY A 189 20.21 6.05 32.85
CA GLY A 189 20.02 6.59 34.21
C GLY A 189 18.75 6.09 34.91
N ALA A 190 18.67 6.34 36.23
CA ALA A 190 17.61 5.81 37.10
C ALA A 190 16.32 6.65 37.15
N TRP A 191 16.25 7.79 36.44
CA TRP A 191 15.07 8.66 36.48
C TRP A 191 14.75 9.21 35.10
N VAL A 192 13.56 8.86 34.61
CA VAL A 192 12.92 9.49 33.46
C VAL A 192 11.91 10.51 34.00
N PHE A 193 11.94 11.74 33.48
CA PHE A 193 10.83 12.65 33.69
C PHE A 193 9.70 12.24 32.75
N LEU A 194 8.75 11.45 33.25
CA LEU A 194 7.53 11.16 32.50
C LEU A 194 6.75 12.47 32.34
N PRO A 195 6.18 12.74 31.14
CA PRO A 195 5.24 13.83 30.97
C PRO A 195 4.10 13.74 32.00
N GLU A 196 3.39 14.84 32.26
CA GLU A 196 2.19 14.79 33.11
C GLU A 196 1.14 13.84 32.51
N LYS A 197 0.31 13.19 33.34
CA LYS A 197 -0.71 12.20 32.90
C LYS A 197 -1.68 12.68 31.81
N ASN A 198 -1.83 14.00 31.71
CA ASN A 198 -2.70 14.66 30.72
C ASN A 198 -1.92 15.16 29.50
N SER A 199 -0.63 14.86 29.42
CA SER A 199 0.21 15.15 28.29
C SER A 199 -0.19 14.23 27.13
N PRO A 200 -0.26 14.73 25.89
CA PRO A 200 -0.48 13.89 24.70
C PRO A 200 0.62 12.83 24.48
N PHE A 201 1.69 12.86 25.29
CA PHE A 201 2.83 11.95 25.24
C PHE A 201 2.77 10.81 26.30
N TRP A 202 1.63 10.57 26.96
CA TRP A 202 1.57 9.71 28.19
C TRP A 202 1.22 8.23 27.98
N GLU A 203 0.82 7.80 26.79
CA GLU A 203 0.42 6.40 26.58
C GLU A 203 1.63 5.50 26.30
N MET A 204 1.95 4.64 27.28
CA MET A 204 2.84 3.49 27.12
C MET A 204 2.05 2.24 27.50
N ASP A 205 1.54 1.50 26.50
CA ASP A 205 1.15 0.10 26.67
C ASP A 205 2.43 -0.74 26.64
N LEU A 206 2.97 -1.07 27.81
CA LEU A 206 4.03 -2.06 27.96
C LEU A 206 3.57 -3.15 28.92
N ASP A 207 3.00 -4.22 28.36
CA ASP A 207 2.81 -5.49 29.05
C ASP A 207 4.16 -6.22 29.10
N PHE A 208 4.91 -6.16 30.20
CA PHE A 208 5.99 -7.13 30.44
C PHE A 208 6.12 -7.52 31.90
N ASP A 209 6.29 -8.85 32.07
CA ASP A 209 6.45 -9.60 33.30
C ASP A 209 7.59 -9.07 34.19
N ASP A 210 7.36 -9.17 35.51
CA ASP A 210 8.25 -8.79 36.60
C ASP A 210 9.60 -9.53 36.56
N ASP A 211 10.59 -9.03 35.80
CA ASP A 211 12.00 -9.41 35.99
C ASP A 211 12.90 -8.16 36.16
N ASP A 212 13.62 -8.15 37.28
CA ASP A 212 14.33 -7.04 37.94
C ASP A 212 15.54 -6.41 37.18
N ASP A 213 15.67 -6.60 35.86
CA ASP A 213 16.74 -5.99 35.03
C ASP A 213 16.32 -4.65 34.38
N PHE A 214 15.24 -4.05 34.87
CA PHE A 214 14.44 -2.92 34.32
C PHE A 214 15.19 -1.62 33.95
N TRP A 215 16.47 -1.44 34.28
CA TRP A 215 17.16 -0.15 34.13
C TRP A 215 18.27 -0.08 33.07
N LYS A 216 18.42 -1.09 32.21
CA LYS A 216 19.27 -0.94 31.01
C LYS A 216 18.49 -0.38 29.84
N GLY A 217 18.40 0.95 29.80
CA GLY A 217 18.07 1.75 28.62
C GLY A 217 16.74 1.41 27.96
N VAL A 218 15.63 1.91 28.52
CA VAL A 218 14.33 1.83 27.86
C VAL A 218 14.22 2.99 26.85
N PRO A 219 14.10 2.73 25.54
CA PRO A 219 13.83 3.78 24.57
C PRO A 219 12.44 4.34 24.82
N ILE A 220 12.36 5.64 25.11
CA ILE A 220 11.08 6.33 25.20
C ILE A 220 10.87 7.05 23.90
N ASN A 221 9.76 6.73 23.25
CA ASN A 221 9.37 7.36 22.01
C ASN A 221 8.53 8.59 22.36
N MET A 222 9.08 9.78 22.13
CA MET A 222 8.33 11.02 22.20
C MET A 222 7.89 11.38 20.79
N TYR A 223 6.58 11.42 20.57
CA TYR A 223 5.99 11.69 19.27
C TYR A 223 5.39 13.08 19.23
N ASP A 224 5.68 13.85 18.19
CA ASP A 224 4.83 14.96 17.79
C ASP A 224 3.94 14.44 16.65
N PRO A 225 2.67 14.04 16.91
CA PRO A 225 1.80 13.43 15.91
C PRO A 225 1.60 14.31 14.67
N ASP A 226 1.77 15.62 14.82
CA ASP A 226 1.55 16.61 13.77
C ASP A 226 2.81 16.93 12.98
N TYR A 227 3.98 16.40 13.37
CA TYR A 227 5.24 16.76 12.73
C TYR A 227 5.59 15.84 11.56
N TRP A 228 5.12 16.25 10.38
CA TRP A 228 5.51 15.65 9.11
C TRP A 228 6.63 16.46 8.44
N GLU A 229 7.46 15.75 7.69
CA GLU A 229 8.44 16.34 6.80
C GLU A 229 8.25 15.82 5.38
N ILE A 230 8.57 16.69 4.43
CA ILE A 230 8.62 16.34 3.01
C ILE A 230 9.98 16.72 2.44
N TYR A 231 10.64 15.76 1.81
CA TYR A 231 11.83 15.95 1.00
C TYR A 231 11.42 16.26 -0.43
N SER A 232 12.14 17.18 -1.06
CA SER A 232 12.10 17.44 -2.49
C SER A 232 13.45 17.11 -3.10
N LEU A 233 13.46 16.26 -4.15
CA LEU A 233 14.67 15.93 -4.88
C LEU A 233 15.21 17.16 -5.64
N ARG A 234 14.31 18.00 -6.14
CA ARG A 234 14.63 19.23 -6.86
C ARG A 234 15.39 20.24 -6.01
N SER A 235 14.92 20.50 -4.77
CA SER A 235 15.63 21.40 -3.85
C SER A 235 16.72 20.69 -3.05
N ASN A 236 16.75 19.35 -3.09
CA ASN A 236 17.60 18.49 -2.30
C ASN A 236 17.55 18.84 -0.80
N SER A 237 16.35 19.10 -0.28
CA SER A 237 16.16 19.54 1.10
C SER A 237 14.85 19.03 1.68
N TRP A 238 14.85 18.85 3.00
CA TRP A 238 13.65 18.61 3.78
C TRP A 238 13.01 19.95 4.18
N ARG A 239 11.69 19.92 4.32
CA ARG A 239 10.95 20.99 4.99
C ARG A 239 9.79 20.40 5.78
N LYS A 240 9.31 21.15 6.76
CA LYS A 240 8.10 20.80 7.50
C LYS A 240 6.89 20.76 6.56
N LEU A 241 6.02 19.80 6.80
CA LEU A 241 4.72 19.64 6.20
C LEU A 241 3.70 19.65 7.34
N ASP A 242 2.65 20.46 7.22
CA ASP A 242 1.61 20.49 8.23
C ASP A 242 0.71 19.27 8.02
N GLY A 243 0.82 18.29 8.94
CA GLY A 243 0.02 17.07 8.91
C GLY A 243 -1.44 17.31 9.29
N GLY A 244 -1.71 18.23 10.21
CA GLY A 244 -3.03 18.33 10.83
C GLY A 244 -3.43 17.05 11.58
N ASP A 245 -4.72 16.89 11.89
CA ASP A 245 -5.27 15.79 12.70
C ASP A 245 -5.36 14.44 11.95
N ILE A 246 -4.28 13.99 11.31
CA ILE A 246 -4.29 12.70 10.60
C ILE A 246 -4.07 11.57 11.59
N PRO A 247 -4.96 10.56 11.62
CA PRO A 247 -4.81 9.42 12.51
C PRO A 247 -3.54 8.63 12.20
N MET A 248 -3.00 8.03 13.27
CA MET A 248 -1.72 7.34 13.27
C MET A 248 -1.75 6.09 12.36
N PRO A 249 -0.70 5.86 11.56
CA PRO A 249 -0.49 4.62 10.81
C PRO A 249 -0.57 3.34 11.67
N ASP A 250 -1.19 2.28 11.14
CA ASP A 250 -1.24 0.97 11.79
C ASP A 250 0.10 0.21 11.68
N SER A 251 0.74 0.01 12.83
CA SER A 251 1.95 -0.81 13.07
C SER A 251 3.24 -0.45 12.32
N TRP A 252 4.39 -0.67 12.96
CA TRP A 252 5.71 -0.38 12.40
C TRP A 252 6.29 -1.49 11.54
N GLU A 253 5.75 -2.70 11.64
CA GLU A 253 6.40 -3.92 11.16
C GLU A 253 5.87 -4.43 9.81
N GLU A 254 4.62 -4.12 9.44
CA GLU A 254 4.00 -4.67 8.21
C GLU A 254 3.23 -3.64 7.39
N ARG A 255 3.87 -2.49 7.16
CA ARG A 255 3.27 -1.29 6.56
C ARG A 255 2.53 -1.62 5.25
N CYS A 256 1.21 -1.50 5.29
CA CYS A 256 0.30 -1.68 4.16
C CYS A 256 0.26 -0.43 3.29
N GLN A 257 1.42 -0.03 2.75
CA GLN A 257 1.55 1.18 1.96
C GLN A 257 1.45 0.86 0.48
N VAL A 258 0.68 1.67 -0.25
CA VAL A 258 0.60 1.56 -1.69
C VAL A 258 0.77 2.91 -2.37
N ASN A 259 1.53 2.90 -3.46
CA ASN A 259 1.71 4.06 -4.33
C ASN A 259 0.98 3.82 -5.63
N LEU A 260 0.13 4.77 -6.00
CA LEU A 260 -0.58 4.73 -7.26
C LEU A 260 -0.71 6.15 -7.81
N ASN A 261 -0.14 6.37 -8.99
CA ASN A 261 -0.03 7.69 -9.61
C ASN A 261 0.71 8.66 -8.66
N GLU A 262 0.16 9.86 -8.44
CA GLU A 262 0.73 10.90 -7.57
C GLU A 262 0.20 10.82 -6.13
N PHE A 263 -0.29 9.65 -5.73
CA PHE A 263 -0.82 9.41 -4.39
C PHE A 263 -0.12 8.25 -3.70
N CYS A 264 -0.05 8.33 -2.38
CA CYS A 264 0.18 7.18 -1.53
C CYS A 264 -0.98 6.95 -0.57
N TYR A 265 -1.14 5.70 -0.14
CA TYR A 265 -2.21 5.24 0.73
C TYR A 265 -1.64 4.30 1.78
N TRP A 266 -2.24 4.29 2.96
CA TRP A 266 -1.85 3.42 4.06
C TRP A 266 -3.04 3.14 4.98
N LEU A 267 -2.92 2.11 5.81
CA LEU A 267 -3.90 1.79 6.85
C LEU A 267 -3.50 2.48 8.15
N ASN A 268 -4.48 3.05 8.85
CA ASN A 268 -4.32 3.64 10.17
C ASN A 268 -4.88 2.73 11.26
N LEU A 269 -4.46 2.96 12.51
CA LEU A 269 -4.88 2.18 13.68
C LEU A 269 -6.40 2.14 13.87
N ASP A 270 -7.07 3.25 13.53
CA ASP A 270 -8.52 3.41 13.70
C ASP A 270 -9.37 2.70 12.63
N ASN A 271 -8.78 1.77 11.87
CA ASN A 271 -9.45 1.07 10.76
C ASN A 271 -9.97 1.99 9.65
N ASP A 272 -9.26 3.09 9.40
CA ASP A 272 -9.44 3.91 8.22
C ASP A 272 -8.18 3.88 7.34
N MET A 273 -8.26 4.54 6.19
CA MET A 273 -7.19 4.65 5.22
C MET A 273 -6.75 6.11 5.12
N GLY A 274 -5.49 6.37 5.46
CA GLY A 274 -4.82 7.63 5.18
C GLY A 274 -4.33 7.67 3.73
N SER A 275 -4.27 8.87 3.15
CA SER A 275 -3.69 9.08 1.84
C SER A 275 -3.10 10.47 1.69
N PHE A 276 -2.12 10.61 0.81
CA PHE A 276 -1.45 11.88 0.55
C PHE A 276 -1.31 12.12 -0.95
N ASP A 277 -1.62 13.34 -1.38
CA ASP A 277 -1.45 13.84 -2.75
C ASP A 277 -0.11 14.58 -2.87
N PHE A 278 0.82 14.06 -3.66
CA PHE A 278 2.14 14.69 -3.83
C PHE A 278 2.14 15.99 -4.65
N ILE A 279 1.09 16.24 -5.46
CA ILE A 279 0.94 17.46 -6.26
C ILE A 279 0.42 18.60 -5.39
N ASN A 280 -0.68 18.36 -4.70
CA ASN A 280 -1.34 19.37 -3.88
C ASN A 280 -0.79 19.42 -2.46
N GLU A 281 -0.07 18.38 -2.04
CA GLU A 281 0.48 18.20 -0.70
C GLU A 281 -0.59 18.21 0.39
N ILE A 282 -1.69 17.51 0.09
CA ILE A 282 -2.88 17.42 0.94
C ILE A 282 -3.05 15.97 1.39
N PHE A 283 -3.45 15.82 2.65
CA PHE A 283 -3.82 14.55 3.23
C PHE A 283 -5.33 14.31 3.19
N PHE A 284 -5.73 13.06 3.08
CA PHE A 284 -7.13 12.64 3.15
C PHE A 284 -7.27 11.41 4.03
N VAL A 285 -8.37 11.35 4.77
CA VAL A 285 -8.79 10.17 5.52
C VAL A 285 -10.02 9.58 4.82
N THR A 286 -9.98 8.27 4.57
CA THR A 286 -11.07 7.53 3.96
C THR A 286 -11.43 6.35 4.84
N ASN A 287 -12.65 6.34 5.38
CA ASN A 287 -13.14 5.19 6.13
C ASN A 287 -13.12 3.91 5.28
N LEU A 288 -12.67 2.81 5.87
CA LEU A 288 -12.72 1.50 5.23
C LEU A 288 -14.16 0.98 5.17
N PRO A 289 -14.43 0.00 4.29
CA PRO A 289 -15.72 -0.70 4.27
C PRO A 289 -16.00 -1.34 5.63
N SER A 290 -17.18 -1.05 6.21
CA SER A 290 -17.64 -1.76 7.40
C SER A 290 -17.97 -3.19 7.02
N PHE A 291 -17.34 -4.16 7.68
CA PHE A 291 -17.69 -5.56 7.58
C PHE A 291 -18.26 -6.01 8.93
N ASP A 292 -19.48 -6.52 8.91
CA ASP A 292 -20.15 -7.03 10.11
C ASP A 292 -19.69 -8.47 10.38
N PHE A 293 -18.74 -8.61 11.29
CA PHE A 293 -18.17 -9.90 11.69
C PHE A 293 -18.98 -10.61 12.78
N SER A 294 -20.08 -10.03 13.26
CA SER A 294 -20.87 -10.59 14.38
C SER A 294 -21.38 -12.01 14.12
N LYS A 295 -21.45 -12.42 12.85
CA LYS A 295 -21.85 -13.77 12.42
C LYS A 295 -20.70 -14.78 12.38
N GLU A 296 -19.45 -14.34 12.40
CA GLU A 296 -18.26 -15.18 12.17
C GLU A 296 -17.33 -15.27 13.39
N THR A 297 -17.53 -14.46 14.44
CA THR A 297 -16.60 -14.34 15.60
C THR A 297 -17.19 -14.79 16.95
N SER A 298 -18.11 -15.76 17.00
CA SER A 298 -18.62 -16.25 18.29
C SER A 298 -17.46 -16.75 19.19
N LEU A 299 -17.33 -16.18 20.39
CA LEU A 299 -16.23 -16.43 21.33
C LEU A 299 -16.30 -17.81 22.03
N GLU A 300 -17.28 -18.65 21.73
CA GLU A 300 -17.36 -19.99 22.30
C GLU A 300 -16.21 -20.88 21.80
N GLY A 301 -15.55 -21.59 22.73
CA GLY A 301 -14.58 -22.65 22.43
C GLY A 301 -13.11 -22.23 22.24
N VAL A 302 -12.66 -21.07 22.71
CA VAL A 302 -11.23 -20.73 22.70
C VAL A 302 -10.47 -21.62 23.68
N SER A 303 -9.53 -22.43 23.18
CA SER A 303 -8.76 -23.38 24.01
C SER A 303 -7.26 -23.09 24.05
N SER A 304 -6.73 -22.27 23.12
CA SER A 304 -5.29 -21.98 23.01
C SER A 304 -4.96 -20.64 22.34
N ILE A 305 -3.71 -20.19 22.47
CA ILE A 305 -3.14 -19.00 21.77
C ILE A 305 -3.14 -19.19 20.24
N TYR A 306 -3.02 -20.43 19.76
CA TYR A 306 -3.09 -20.75 18.32
C TYR A 306 -4.52 -20.58 17.77
N ASP A 307 -5.55 -20.92 18.56
CA ASP A 307 -6.96 -20.63 18.20
C ASP A 307 -7.24 -19.13 18.14
N PHE A 308 -6.56 -18.34 18.98
CA PHE A 308 -6.65 -16.89 18.99
C PHE A 308 -6.08 -16.27 17.71
N ASN A 309 -4.89 -16.70 17.28
CA ASN A 309 -4.26 -16.24 16.02
C ASN A 309 -5.06 -16.64 14.78
N ARG A 310 -5.66 -17.84 14.75
CA ARG A 310 -6.53 -18.28 13.63
C ARG A 310 -7.83 -17.48 13.49
N ARG A 311 -8.30 -16.81 14.55
CA ARG A 311 -9.49 -15.95 14.51
C ARG A 311 -9.18 -14.49 14.15
N LYS A 312 -7.91 -14.16 13.85
CA LYS A 312 -7.45 -12.80 13.49
C LYS A 312 -7.84 -12.41 12.05
N LEU A 313 -8.10 -11.12 11.86
CA LEU A 313 -8.32 -10.51 10.54
C LEU A 313 -7.00 -9.95 10.02
N GLU A 314 -6.62 -10.37 8.83
CA GLU A 314 -5.45 -9.81 8.14
C GLU A 314 -5.90 -8.81 7.08
N LYS A 315 -5.34 -7.60 7.15
CA LYS A 315 -5.73 -6.45 6.33
C LYS A 315 -4.55 -6.04 5.46
N LYS A 316 -4.79 -5.79 4.18
CA LYS A 316 -3.76 -5.32 3.25
C LYS A 316 -4.33 -4.30 2.27
N LEU A 317 -3.55 -3.25 1.98
CA LEU A 317 -3.76 -2.41 0.81
C LEU A 317 -2.85 -2.88 -0.32
N VAL A 318 -3.40 -2.93 -1.52
CA VAL A 318 -2.67 -3.34 -2.75
C VAL A 318 -3.10 -2.46 -3.91
N VAL A 319 -2.27 -2.40 -4.95
CA VAL A 319 -2.70 -1.88 -6.25
C VAL A 319 -3.20 -3.07 -7.07
N LEU A 320 -4.48 -3.06 -7.42
CA LEU A 320 -5.11 -4.08 -8.24
C LEU A 320 -5.59 -3.44 -9.54
N ASN A 321 -4.96 -3.83 -10.65
CA ASN A 321 -5.21 -3.32 -12.00
C ASN A 321 -5.40 -1.80 -12.09
N GLY A 322 -4.41 -1.05 -11.57
CA GLY A 322 -4.41 0.41 -11.62
C GLY A 322 -5.45 1.09 -10.70
N SER A 323 -6.01 0.34 -9.74
CA SER A 323 -6.91 0.88 -8.70
C SER A 323 -6.39 0.49 -7.31
N VAL A 324 -6.65 1.34 -6.31
CA VAL A 324 -6.39 1.00 -4.91
C VAL A 324 -7.40 -0.05 -4.46
N ALA A 325 -6.92 -1.14 -3.88
CA ALA A 325 -7.75 -2.21 -3.36
C ALA A 325 -7.42 -2.50 -1.90
N PHE A 326 -8.46 -2.82 -1.14
CA PHE A 326 -8.40 -3.28 0.23
C PHE A 326 -8.75 -4.76 0.28
N ILE A 327 -7.85 -5.56 0.84
CA ILE A 327 -8.02 -6.99 1.07
C ILE A 327 -8.22 -7.20 2.56
N CYS A 328 -9.30 -7.86 2.94
CA CYS A 328 -9.52 -8.35 4.29
C CYS A 328 -9.66 -9.87 4.24
N THR A 329 -8.73 -10.57 4.90
CA THR A 329 -8.67 -12.02 4.96
C THR A 329 -9.14 -12.48 6.33
N VAL A 330 -10.13 -13.37 6.33
CA VAL A 330 -10.60 -14.06 7.52
C VAL A 330 -9.78 -15.35 7.64
N LEU A 331 -8.78 -15.39 8.51
CA LEU A 331 -7.85 -16.53 8.58
C LEU A 331 -8.56 -17.85 8.92
N MET A 332 -9.61 -17.81 9.74
CA MET A 332 -10.39 -18.98 10.15
C MET A 332 -11.08 -19.69 8.97
N THR A 333 -11.58 -18.91 8.01
CA THR A 333 -12.29 -19.44 6.83
C THR A 333 -11.41 -19.45 5.58
N SER A 334 -10.22 -18.82 5.68
CA SER A 334 -9.27 -18.59 4.60
C SER A 334 -9.87 -17.86 3.39
N PHE A 335 -10.97 -17.12 3.60
CA PHE A 335 -11.57 -16.27 2.57
C PHE A 335 -11.02 -14.86 2.63
N SER A 336 -10.62 -14.35 1.48
CA SER A 336 -10.19 -12.97 1.25
C SER A 336 -11.30 -12.19 0.55
N HIS A 337 -11.79 -11.15 1.19
CA HIS A 337 -12.70 -10.19 0.58
C HIS A 337 -11.90 -9.02 0.01
N ILE A 338 -12.17 -8.67 -1.26
CA ILE A 338 -11.42 -7.63 -1.98
C ILE A 338 -12.37 -6.52 -2.40
N TRP A 339 -12.11 -5.31 -1.91
CA TRP A 339 -12.78 -4.08 -2.30
C TRP A 339 -11.85 -3.21 -3.14
N VAL A 340 -12.42 -2.49 -4.10
CA VAL A 340 -11.70 -1.52 -4.90
C VAL A 340 -12.28 -0.14 -4.65
N LEU A 341 -11.39 0.84 -4.48
CA LEU A 341 -11.76 2.23 -4.24
C LEU A 341 -12.13 2.90 -5.57
N GLY A 342 -13.32 3.49 -5.63
CA GLY A 342 -13.75 4.27 -6.79
C GLY A 342 -13.24 5.72 -6.76
N GLU A 343 -13.28 6.37 -5.60
CA GLU A 343 -12.95 7.78 -5.43
C GLU A 343 -12.27 8.06 -4.08
N HIS A 344 -11.18 8.82 -4.11
CA HIS A 344 -10.39 9.15 -2.92
C HIS A 344 -11.18 10.02 -1.95
N GLY A 345 -11.08 9.75 -0.64
CA GLY A 345 -11.81 10.49 0.39
C GLY A 345 -13.30 10.16 0.48
N VAL A 346 -13.84 9.26 -0.35
CA VAL A 346 -15.27 8.94 -0.40
C VAL A 346 -15.50 7.49 0.03
N LYS A 347 -16.00 7.31 1.26
CA LYS A 347 -16.29 5.98 1.86
C LYS A 347 -17.23 5.15 0.99
N GLU A 348 -18.28 5.77 0.46
CA GLU A 348 -19.32 5.10 -0.33
C GLU A 348 -18.81 4.62 -1.69
N SER A 349 -17.59 5.00 -2.09
CA SER A 349 -16.99 4.60 -3.35
C SER A 349 -16.32 3.22 -3.32
N TRP A 350 -16.16 2.63 -2.12
CA TRP A 350 -15.65 1.27 -1.99
C TRP A 350 -16.62 0.24 -2.57
N THR A 351 -16.16 -0.53 -3.55
CA THR A 351 -16.98 -1.57 -4.20
C THR A 351 -16.34 -2.94 -3.98
N LYS A 352 -17.08 -3.87 -3.36
CA LYS A 352 -16.63 -5.27 -3.20
C LYS A 352 -16.64 -5.97 -4.56
N LEU A 353 -15.46 -6.32 -5.07
CA LEU A 353 -15.35 -7.00 -6.37
C LEU A 353 -15.13 -8.49 -6.25
N PHE A 354 -14.35 -8.96 -5.27
CA PHE A 354 -14.01 -10.38 -5.19
C PHE A 354 -14.20 -10.93 -3.79
N VAL A 355 -14.51 -12.21 -3.74
CA VAL A 355 -14.41 -13.07 -2.56
C VAL A 355 -13.62 -14.27 -3.04
N VAL A 356 -12.41 -14.43 -2.54
CA VAL A 356 -11.44 -15.44 -2.98
C VAL A 356 -11.24 -16.42 -1.84
N GLY A 357 -11.20 -17.71 -2.14
CA GLY A 357 -10.89 -18.75 -1.17
C GLY A 357 -11.90 -19.89 -1.15
N PRO A 358 -11.76 -20.82 -0.18
CA PRO A 358 -10.73 -20.81 0.86
C PRO A 358 -9.32 -21.02 0.28
N LEU A 359 -8.37 -20.15 0.64
CA LEU A 359 -6.97 -20.31 0.24
C LEU A 359 -6.27 -21.31 1.17
N PRO A 360 -5.59 -22.35 0.65
CA PRO A 360 -4.94 -23.36 1.48
C PRO A 360 -3.91 -22.76 2.41
N ASP A 361 -4.07 -23.02 3.71
CA ASP A 361 -3.12 -22.74 4.79
C ASP A 361 -2.59 -21.30 4.83
N ILE A 362 -3.39 -20.33 4.38
CA ILE A 362 -3.00 -18.92 4.36
C ILE A 362 -2.76 -18.38 5.77
N THR A 363 -1.56 -17.84 6.01
CA THR A 363 -1.22 -17.11 7.23
C THR A 363 -1.30 -15.62 7.04
N ARG A 364 -0.81 -15.11 5.89
CA ARG A 364 -0.77 -13.68 5.61
C ARG A 364 -0.78 -13.36 4.10
N PRO A 365 -1.68 -12.49 3.61
CA PRO A 365 -1.55 -11.93 2.26
C PRO A 365 -0.38 -10.95 2.19
N ILE A 366 0.45 -11.04 1.15
CA ILE A 366 1.65 -10.20 1.00
C ILE A 366 1.36 -9.01 0.11
N ALA A 367 0.98 -9.28 -1.14
CA ALA A 367 0.83 -8.27 -2.18
C ALA A 367 0.00 -8.80 -3.34
N VAL A 368 -0.42 -7.90 -4.22
CA VAL A 368 -0.85 -8.26 -5.57
C VAL A 368 0.24 -7.82 -6.52
N GLY A 369 0.80 -8.75 -7.27
CA GLY A 369 1.76 -8.46 -8.32
C GLY A 369 1.08 -8.28 -9.68
N ILE A 370 1.91 -8.25 -10.72
CA ILE A 370 1.44 -8.08 -12.11
C ILE A 370 0.46 -9.21 -12.49
N LYS A 371 -0.44 -8.90 -13.44
CA LYS A 371 -1.53 -9.78 -13.91
C LYS A 371 -2.57 -10.15 -12.84
N SER A 372 -2.70 -9.36 -11.78
CA SER A 372 -3.68 -9.60 -10.71
C SER A 372 -3.41 -10.92 -9.96
N VAL A 373 -2.14 -11.28 -9.82
CA VAL A 373 -1.69 -12.44 -9.04
C VAL A 373 -1.55 -12.03 -7.57
N LEU A 374 -2.32 -12.66 -6.70
CA LEU A 374 -2.27 -12.44 -5.25
C LEU A 374 -1.21 -13.36 -4.64
N PHE A 375 -0.22 -12.79 -3.96
CA PHE A 375 0.80 -13.53 -3.23
C PHE A 375 0.45 -13.61 -1.75
N TYR A 376 0.64 -14.79 -1.16
CA TYR A 376 0.38 -15.03 0.26
C TYR A 376 1.37 -16.05 0.83
N ILE A 377 1.58 -15.99 2.15
CA ILE A 377 2.41 -16.93 2.89
C ILE A 377 1.51 -18.04 3.43
N LYS A 378 2.01 -19.28 3.36
CA LYS A 378 1.37 -20.46 3.99
C LYS A 378 1.91 -20.74 5.39
N GLU A 379 1.23 -21.60 6.15
CA GLU A 379 1.64 -22.02 7.51
C GLU A 379 3.08 -22.58 7.55
N ASP A 380 3.48 -23.31 6.50
CA ASP A 380 4.82 -23.91 6.37
C ASP A 380 5.89 -22.93 5.85
N THR A 381 5.65 -21.61 5.93
CA THR A 381 6.56 -20.56 5.45
C THR A 381 6.82 -20.53 3.93
N GLU A 382 6.03 -21.27 3.15
CA GLU A 382 6.11 -21.25 1.71
C GLU A 382 5.36 -20.05 1.11
N LEU A 383 5.93 -19.46 0.06
CA LEU A 383 5.28 -18.43 -0.74
C LEU A 383 4.35 -19.11 -1.75
N ALA A 384 3.10 -18.68 -1.82
CA ALA A 384 2.17 -19.15 -2.84
C ALA A 384 1.54 -17.96 -3.57
N CYS A 385 1.07 -18.21 -4.79
CA CYS A 385 0.37 -17.21 -5.57
C CYS A 385 -0.96 -17.74 -6.12
N PHE A 386 -1.98 -16.88 -6.12
CA PHE A 386 -3.31 -17.14 -6.64
C PHE A 386 -3.58 -16.19 -7.81
N ASP A 387 -3.79 -16.74 -8.99
CA ASP A 387 -4.18 -15.96 -10.17
C ASP A 387 -5.68 -15.68 -10.12
N LEU A 388 -6.07 -14.40 -9.96
CA LEU A 388 -7.48 -13.98 -9.91
C LEU A 388 -8.25 -14.28 -11.22
N SER A 389 -7.54 -14.39 -12.35
CA SER A 389 -8.12 -14.63 -13.68
C SER A 389 -8.40 -16.11 -13.93
N THR A 390 -7.43 -16.97 -13.63
CA THR A 390 -7.53 -18.41 -13.89
C THR A 390 -8.05 -19.19 -12.67
N GLN A 391 -8.07 -18.55 -11.50
CA GLN A 391 -8.38 -19.15 -10.19
C GLN A 391 -7.48 -20.33 -9.84
N ARG A 392 -6.25 -20.34 -10.37
CA ARG A 392 -5.24 -21.36 -10.07
C ARG A 392 -4.32 -20.88 -8.96
N ILE A 393 -3.87 -21.85 -8.17
CA ILE A 393 -2.85 -21.67 -7.14
C ILE A 393 -1.57 -22.30 -7.66
N GLU A 394 -0.46 -21.57 -7.52
CA GLU A 394 0.88 -22.07 -7.78
C GLU A 394 1.76 -21.83 -6.55
N GLU A 395 2.60 -22.80 -6.23
CA GLU A 395 3.53 -22.75 -5.10
C GLU A 395 4.89 -22.25 -5.58
N ILE A 396 5.43 -21.26 -4.88
CA ILE A 396 6.71 -20.63 -5.18
C ILE A 396 7.68 -20.99 -4.08
N TRP A 397 8.61 -21.89 -4.39
CA TRP A 397 9.67 -22.29 -3.47
C TRP A 397 10.60 -21.10 -3.18
N VAL A 398 10.60 -20.57 -1.95
CA VAL A 398 11.56 -19.57 -1.49
C VAL A 398 12.43 -20.23 -0.44
N ASN A 399 13.75 -20.17 -0.59
CA ASN A 399 14.70 -20.88 0.26
C ASN A 399 14.93 -20.19 1.63
N GLU A 400 14.22 -19.11 1.93
CA GLU A 400 14.53 -18.16 3.01
C GLU A 400 13.28 -17.77 3.81
N GLU A 401 13.48 -17.28 5.04
CA GLU A 401 12.40 -17.00 5.99
C GLU A 401 11.43 -15.92 5.47
N PRO A 402 10.15 -16.24 5.22
CA PRO A 402 9.23 -15.39 4.47
C PRO A 402 8.67 -14.20 5.26
N GLN A 403 9.01 -14.08 6.55
CA GLN A 403 8.36 -13.11 7.45
C GLN A 403 8.57 -11.66 7.01
N ARG A 404 9.64 -11.36 6.26
CA ARG A 404 10.00 -9.99 5.83
C ARG A 404 10.00 -9.74 4.32
N LEU A 405 9.42 -10.66 3.54
CA LEU A 405 9.36 -10.53 2.09
C LEU A 405 8.50 -9.33 1.65
N GLN A 406 9.04 -8.54 0.71
CA GLN A 406 8.29 -7.51 0.01
C GLN A 406 8.24 -7.81 -1.48
N ILE A 407 7.05 -7.72 -2.07
CA ILE A 407 6.84 -7.83 -3.51
C ILE A 407 6.52 -6.45 -4.05
N ILE A 408 7.30 -6.00 -5.03
CA ILE A 408 7.23 -4.66 -5.61
C ILE A 408 6.97 -4.78 -7.11
N THR A 409 6.01 -4.02 -7.63
CA THR A 409 5.81 -3.93 -9.08
C THR A 409 6.80 -2.93 -9.69
N TYR A 410 7.71 -3.40 -10.54
CA TYR A 410 8.72 -2.58 -11.19
C TYR A 410 8.39 -2.34 -12.65
N LYS A 411 8.27 -1.07 -13.03
CA LYS A 411 8.16 -0.62 -14.42
C LYS A 411 9.48 0.01 -14.82
N LYS A 412 10.17 -0.62 -15.77
CA LYS A 412 11.47 -0.13 -16.26
C LYS A 412 11.35 1.29 -16.83
N ASN A 413 12.28 2.17 -16.48
CA ASN A 413 12.42 3.49 -17.08
C ASN A 413 13.91 3.82 -17.27
N LEU A 414 14.29 4.25 -18.47
CA LEU A 414 15.68 4.59 -18.81
C LEU A 414 16.01 6.07 -18.60
N LEU A 415 15.03 6.90 -18.24
CA LEU A 415 15.24 8.31 -17.95
C LEU A 415 16.12 8.48 -16.71
N SER A 416 17.10 9.37 -16.81
CA SER A 416 17.94 9.77 -15.69
C SER A 416 17.23 10.78 -14.81
N PHE A 417 17.70 10.93 -13.57
CA PHE A 417 17.14 11.92 -12.62
C PHE A 417 17.19 13.37 -13.12
N GLY A 418 18.01 13.68 -14.13
CA GLY A 418 18.26 15.03 -14.63
C GLY A 418 17.62 15.38 -15.98
N VAL A 419 17.13 14.39 -16.75
CA VAL A 419 16.66 14.60 -18.13
C VAL A 419 15.15 14.83 -18.22
N MET A 420 14.40 14.79 -17.11
CA MET A 420 12.96 15.12 -17.12
C MET A 420 12.65 16.63 -17.18
N ASN A 421 13.68 17.47 -17.06
CA ASN A 421 13.61 18.89 -17.42
C ASN A 421 14.11 19.08 -18.86
N ASN A 422 13.23 18.96 -19.85
CA ASN A 422 13.34 19.67 -21.13
C ASN A 422 11.97 19.86 -21.76
#